data_AF-A0A1Z2L5G3-F1
#
_entry.id   AF-A0A1Z2L5G3-F1
#
_cell.length_a   1.000
_cell.length_b   1.000
_cell.length_c   1.000
_cell.angle_alpha   90.00
_cell.angle_beta   90.00
_cell.angle_gamma   90.00
#
_symmetry.space_group_name_H-M   'P 1'
#
loop_
_entity.id
_entity.type
_entity.pdbx_description
1 polymer ?
#
loop_
_entity_poly.entity_id
_entity_poly.type
_entity_poly.pdbx_seq_one_letter_code
_entity_poly.pdbx_strand_id
1 'polypeptide(L)'
;MDFRLTEDQRALRAGMRELLAARFPRERLRALVDGDPRAAARPDRELWRALGDAGLFALRLPGGDGGAGLGLPEAVLLFEELGRALVPGPLAATHLAAGLVPGAAEGRRFVTALDRPGAVPHLARADAVLLLDGTTARVLTPGRGTARTPWARSPSGPWTRRRRCTGCGTSLRPWGEAHLK
;
A
#
# COMPACT_ATOMS: atom_id res chain seq x y z
N MET A 1 22.00 12.70 -25.34
CA MET A 1 21.18 12.14 -24.26
C MET A 1 21.44 10.64 -24.24
N ASP A 2 21.81 10.07 -23.09
CA ASP A 2 22.11 8.65 -22.94
C ASP A 2 21.10 8.02 -21.97
N PHE A 3 20.40 6.98 -22.43
CA PHE A 3 19.34 6.29 -21.68
C PHE A 3 19.75 4.91 -21.19
N ARG A 4 21.03 4.55 -21.35
CA ARG A 4 21.54 3.26 -20.87
C ARG A 4 21.67 3.30 -19.35
N LEU A 5 21.33 2.19 -18.71
CA LEU A 5 21.54 2.03 -17.27
C LEU A 5 23.03 2.11 -16.92
N THR A 6 23.33 2.72 -15.78
CA THR A 6 24.66 2.64 -15.18
C THR A 6 24.91 1.24 -14.63
N GLU A 7 26.16 0.94 -14.28
CA GLU A 7 26.47 -0.37 -13.70
C GLU A 7 25.81 -0.55 -12.33
N ASP A 8 25.79 0.49 -11.50
CA ASP A 8 25.11 0.49 -10.21
C ASP A 8 23.60 0.25 -10.36
N GLN A 9 22.97 0.87 -11.37
CA GLN A 9 21.56 0.64 -11.67
C GLN A 9 21.28 -0.79 -12.15
N ARG A 10 22.19 -1.40 -12.92
CA ARG A 10 22.09 -2.82 -13.31
C ARG A 10 22.21 -3.73 -12.10
N ALA A 11 23.20 -3.47 -11.23
CA ALA A 11 23.42 -4.23 -10.01
C ALA A 11 22.22 -4.13 -9.06
N LEU A 12 21.69 -2.93 -8.85
CA LEU A 12 20.51 -2.68 -8.02
C LEU A 12 19.29 -3.47 -8.53
N ARG A 13 19.03 -3.41 -9.84
CA ARG A 13 17.95 -4.15 -10.50
C ARG A 13 18.14 -5.67 -10.34
N ALA A 14 19.36 -6.17 -10.55
CA ALA A 14 19.67 -7.60 -10.42
C ALA A 14 19.45 -8.09 -8.97
N GLY A 15 19.93 -7.33 -7.98
CA GLY A 15 19.76 -7.68 -6.56
C GLY A 15 18.29 -7.77 -6.14
N MET A 16 17.45 -6.83 -6.59
CA MET A 16 16.00 -6.90 -6.31
C MET A 16 15.35 -8.11 -6.97
N ARG A 17 15.74 -8.45 -8.21
CA ARG A 17 15.24 -9.64 -8.89
C ARG A 17 15.60 -10.92 -8.12
N GLU A 18 16.84 -11.03 -7.67
CA GLU A 18 17.31 -12.18 -6.89
C GLU A 18 16.58 -12.29 -5.54
N LEU A 19 16.41 -11.17 -4.84
CA LEU A 19 15.63 -11.12 -3.60
C LEU A 19 14.20 -11.62 -3.82
N LEU A 20 13.54 -11.15 -4.88
CA LEU A 20 12.17 -11.56 -5.21
C LEU A 20 12.09 -13.02 -5.63
N ALA A 21 13.06 -13.53 -6.39
CA ALA A 21 13.14 -14.95 -6.71
C ALA A 21 13.24 -15.82 -5.45
N ALA A 22 13.98 -15.37 -4.43
CA ALA A 22 14.13 -16.08 -3.17
C ALA A 22 12.92 -15.96 -2.23
N ARG A 23 12.32 -14.77 -2.13
CA ARG A 23 11.26 -14.47 -1.13
C ARG A 23 9.85 -14.57 -1.65
N PHE A 24 9.64 -14.30 -2.94
CA PHE A 24 8.34 -14.31 -3.61
C PHE A 24 8.42 -15.01 -4.98
N PRO A 25 8.73 -16.31 -5.00
CA PRO A 25 8.79 -17.07 -6.25
C PRO A 25 7.40 -17.20 -6.90
N ARG A 26 7.38 -17.54 -8.20
CA ARG A 26 6.13 -17.64 -8.99
C ARG A 26 5.11 -18.62 -8.40
N GLU A 27 5.60 -19.67 -7.76
CA GLU A 27 4.80 -20.70 -7.09
C GLU A 27 3.98 -20.07 -5.95
N ARG A 28 4.58 -19.12 -5.22
CA ARG A 28 3.90 -18.37 -4.15
C ARG A 28 2.79 -17.49 -4.71
N LEU A 29 3.03 -16.83 -5.84
CA LEU A 29 2.00 -16.06 -6.55
C LEU A 29 0.84 -16.97 -6.99
N ARG A 30 1.13 -18.10 -7.64
CA ARG A 30 0.09 -19.07 -8.07
C ARG A 30 -0.74 -19.55 -6.88
N ALA A 31 -0.09 -19.92 -5.78
CA ALA A 31 -0.78 -20.34 -4.57
C ALA A 31 -1.70 -19.25 -3.99
N LEU A 32 -1.33 -17.97 -4.12
CA LEU A 32 -2.20 -16.86 -3.71
C LEU A 32 -3.40 -16.69 -4.65
N VAL A 33 -3.21 -16.86 -5.96
CA VAL A 33 -4.28 -16.73 -6.96
C VAL A 33 -5.26 -17.90 -6.88
N ASP A 34 -4.76 -19.11 -6.73
CA ASP A 34 -5.56 -20.35 -6.68
C ASP A 34 -6.18 -20.59 -5.29
N GLY A 35 -5.66 -19.92 -4.26
CA GLY A 35 -6.08 -20.05 -2.87
C GLY A 35 -7.29 -19.20 -2.48
N ASP A 36 -7.54 -19.11 -1.17
CA ASP A 36 -8.62 -18.25 -0.63
C ASP A 36 -8.33 -16.77 -0.97
N PRO A 37 -9.22 -16.06 -1.70
CA PRO A 37 -9.06 -14.64 -1.99
C PRO A 37 -8.87 -13.76 -0.74
N ARG A 38 -9.38 -14.20 0.43
CA ARG A 38 -9.17 -13.51 1.71
C ARG A 38 -7.75 -13.68 2.24
N ALA A 39 -7.10 -14.80 1.94
CA ALA A 39 -5.70 -15.06 2.26
C ALA A 39 -4.78 -14.26 1.33
N ALA A 40 -5.09 -14.18 0.03
CA ALA A 40 -4.41 -13.30 -0.92
C ALA A 40 -4.47 -11.82 -0.54
N ALA A 41 -5.53 -11.43 0.17
CA ALA A 41 -5.69 -10.07 0.67
C ALA A 41 -4.90 -9.77 1.96
N ARG A 42 -4.22 -10.76 2.59
CA ARG A 42 -3.42 -10.55 3.80
C ARG A 42 -2.00 -10.08 3.42
N PRO A 43 -1.50 -8.98 4.02
CA PRO A 43 -0.11 -8.56 3.79
C PRO A 43 0.83 -9.66 4.25
N ASP A 44 1.72 -10.04 3.36
CA ASP A 44 2.86 -10.88 3.69
C ASP A 44 3.87 -10.05 4.49
N ARG A 45 3.74 -10.11 5.82
CA ARG A 45 4.59 -9.30 6.71
C ARG A 45 6.06 -9.69 6.60
N GLU A 46 6.36 -10.96 6.31
CA GLU A 46 7.74 -11.41 6.13
C GLU A 46 8.33 -10.81 4.86
N LEU A 47 7.60 -10.88 3.74
CA LEU A 47 8.01 -10.23 2.49
C LEU A 47 8.18 -8.73 2.68
N TRP A 48 7.24 -8.08 3.38
CA TRP A 48 7.30 -6.64 3.63
C TRP A 48 8.56 -6.24 4.41
N ARG A 49 8.94 -7.05 5.41
CA ARG A 49 10.21 -6.88 6.13
C ARG A 49 11.42 -7.09 5.23
N ALA A 50 11.46 -8.17 4.47
CA ALA A 50 12.56 -8.43 3.55
C ALA A 50 12.76 -7.29 2.54
N LEU A 51 11.68 -6.69 2.03
CA LEU A 51 11.74 -5.51 1.16
C LEU A 51 12.24 -4.26 1.89
N GLY A 52 11.82 -4.04 3.14
CA GLY A 52 12.30 -2.95 3.98
C GLY A 52 13.79 -3.08 4.33
N ASP A 53 14.23 -4.28 4.73
CA ASP A 53 15.62 -4.60 5.06
C ASP A 53 16.53 -4.46 3.83
N ALA A 54 16.01 -4.76 2.63
CA ALA A 54 16.69 -4.50 1.36
C ALA A 54 16.71 -3.01 0.95
N GLY A 55 16.10 -2.12 1.76
CA GLY A 55 16.10 -0.68 1.54
C GLY A 55 15.08 -0.18 0.52
N LEU A 56 14.12 -1.00 0.06
CA LEU A 56 13.14 -0.59 -0.97
C LEU A 56 12.38 0.67 -0.56
N PHE A 57 11.86 0.70 0.67
CA PHE A 57 11.02 1.81 1.13
C PHE A 57 11.86 3.03 1.51
N ALA A 58 13.07 2.83 2.03
CA ALA A 58 13.99 3.90 2.42
C ALA A 58 14.86 4.44 1.27
N LEU A 59 14.81 3.84 0.07
CA LEU A 59 15.75 4.06 -1.03
C LEU A 59 16.07 5.54 -1.31
N ARG A 60 15.03 6.38 -1.28
CA ARG A 60 15.11 7.81 -1.62
C ARG A 60 15.30 8.73 -0.42
N LEU A 61 15.29 8.19 0.80
CA LEU A 61 15.57 8.98 1.99
C LEU A 61 17.07 9.29 2.07
N PRO A 62 17.46 10.43 2.65
CA PRO A 62 18.86 10.72 2.95
C PRO A 62 19.50 9.63 3.83
N GLY A 63 20.84 9.51 3.75
CA GLY A 63 21.60 8.57 4.58
C GLY A 63 21.39 8.76 6.09
N GLY A 64 21.25 10.01 6.54
CA GLY A 64 20.95 10.32 7.95
C GLY A 64 19.61 9.77 8.45
N ASP A 65 18.69 9.48 7.53
CA ASP A 65 17.36 8.92 7.81
C ASP A 65 17.31 7.40 7.51
N GLY A 66 18.47 6.76 7.33
CA GLY A 66 18.58 5.33 7.06
C GLY A 66 18.31 4.93 5.60
N GLY A 67 18.29 5.89 4.67
CA GLY A 67 18.11 5.64 3.25
C GLY A 67 19.41 5.64 2.43
N ALA A 68 19.30 5.36 1.14
CA ALA A 68 20.44 5.35 0.21
C ALA A 68 20.65 6.69 -0.52
N GLY A 69 19.73 7.66 -0.34
CA GLY A 69 19.77 8.95 -1.02
C GLY A 69 19.60 8.88 -2.54
N LEU A 70 19.08 7.77 -3.07
CA LEU A 70 18.96 7.54 -4.50
C LEU A 70 17.74 8.25 -5.10
N GLY A 71 17.70 8.33 -6.43
CA GLY A 71 16.72 9.09 -7.17
C GLY A 71 15.47 8.31 -7.56
N LEU A 72 14.60 8.99 -8.32
CA LEU A 72 13.48 8.35 -9.01
C LEU A 72 13.92 7.26 -10.01
N PRO A 73 15.01 7.40 -10.78
CA PRO A 73 15.43 6.36 -11.72
C PRO A 73 15.67 5.00 -11.02
N GLU A 74 16.39 5.00 -9.90
CA GLU A 74 16.66 3.80 -9.11
C GLU A 74 15.37 3.22 -8.51
N ALA A 75 14.50 4.07 -7.98
CA ALA A 75 13.20 3.63 -7.47
C ALA A 75 12.36 2.96 -8.57
N VAL A 76 12.28 3.56 -9.75
CA VAL A 76 11.54 2.99 -10.89
C VAL A 76 12.07 1.61 -11.23
N LEU A 77 13.39 1.40 -11.28
CA LEU A 77 13.98 0.08 -11.57
C LEU A 77 13.58 -0.98 -10.54
N LEU A 78 13.53 -0.64 -9.25
CA LEU A 78 13.05 -1.57 -8.22
C LEU A 78 11.56 -1.87 -8.39
N PHE A 79 10.73 -0.87 -8.67
CA PHE A 79 9.30 -1.04 -8.89
C PHE A 79 8.98 -1.82 -10.17
N GLU A 80 9.81 -1.73 -11.21
CA GLU A 80 9.69 -2.60 -12.39
C GLU A 80 9.87 -4.07 -12.04
N GLU A 81 10.85 -4.41 -11.18
CA GLU A 81 11.06 -5.80 -10.76
C GLU A 81 9.94 -6.29 -9.82
N LEU A 82 9.43 -5.43 -8.93
CA LEU A 82 8.23 -5.74 -8.14
C LEU A 82 7.02 -6.03 -9.02
N GLY A 83 6.80 -5.22 -10.07
CA GLY A 83 5.75 -5.43 -11.06
C GLY A 83 5.97 -6.71 -11.87
N ARG A 84 7.20 -7.00 -12.29
CA ARG A 84 7.56 -8.25 -12.99
C ARG A 84 7.28 -9.49 -12.16
N ALA A 85 7.50 -9.43 -10.85
CA ALA A 85 7.18 -10.51 -9.92
C ALA A 85 5.71 -10.51 -9.47
N LEU A 86 4.93 -9.49 -9.86
CA LEU A 86 3.53 -9.29 -9.47
C LEU A 86 3.34 -9.27 -7.95
N VAL A 87 4.25 -8.61 -7.23
CA VAL A 87 4.16 -8.49 -5.77
C VAL A 87 2.89 -7.71 -5.39
N PRO A 88 1.95 -8.30 -4.63
CA PRO A 88 0.71 -7.64 -4.28
C PRO A 88 0.90 -6.64 -3.13
N GLY A 89 0.18 -5.51 -3.20
CA GLY A 89 0.05 -4.57 -2.09
C GLY A 89 0.37 -3.11 -2.44
N PRO A 90 0.22 -2.19 -1.48
CA PRO A 90 0.40 -0.76 -1.64
C PRO A 90 1.88 -0.36 -1.50
N LEU A 91 2.74 -1.00 -2.30
CA LEU A 91 4.20 -0.82 -2.28
C LEU A 91 4.58 0.66 -2.45
N ALA A 92 3.96 1.33 -3.42
CA ALA A 92 4.21 2.74 -3.72
C ALA A 92 3.80 3.65 -2.56
N ALA A 93 2.63 3.42 -1.97
CA ALA A 93 2.17 4.20 -0.82
C ALA A 93 3.08 4.03 0.39
N THR A 94 3.58 2.82 0.64
CA THR A 94 4.55 2.59 1.73
C THR A 94 5.91 3.22 1.45
N HIS A 95 6.39 3.16 0.21
CA HIS A 95 7.62 3.86 -0.19
C HIS A 95 7.51 5.38 0.01
N LEU A 96 6.39 5.98 -0.41
CA LEU A 96 6.13 7.41 -0.19
C LEU A 96 5.98 7.77 1.30
N ALA A 97 5.50 6.83 2.12
CA ALA A 97 5.31 7.02 3.55
C ALA A 97 6.61 6.88 4.37
N ALA A 98 7.72 6.45 3.77
CA ALA A 98 8.91 6.04 4.51
C ALA A 98 9.45 7.11 5.47
N GLY A 99 9.44 8.38 5.05
CA GLY A 99 9.85 9.52 5.89
C GLY A 99 8.71 10.15 6.73
N LEU A 100 7.48 9.68 6.57
CA LEU A 100 6.29 10.27 7.22
C LEU A 100 5.70 9.37 8.31
N VAL A 101 5.89 8.05 8.19
CA VAL A 101 5.30 7.04 9.07
C VAL A 101 6.40 6.22 9.72
N PRO A 102 6.61 6.33 11.04
CA PRO A 102 7.63 5.55 11.75
C PRO A 102 7.44 4.04 11.54
N GLY A 103 8.47 3.39 11.02
CA GLY A 103 8.44 1.96 10.68
C GLY A 103 8.10 1.65 9.23
N ALA A 104 7.73 2.62 8.39
CA ALA A 104 7.43 2.36 6.98
C ALA A 104 8.71 2.07 6.17
N ALA A 105 9.80 2.79 6.44
CA ALA A 105 11.11 2.61 5.81
C ALA A 105 11.66 1.18 5.97
N GLU A 106 11.48 0.58 7.16
CA GLU A 106 11.96 -0.76 7.50
C GLU A 106 10.90 -1.86 7.26
N GLY A 107 9.83 -1.54 6.51
CA GLY A 107 8.76 -2.51 6.20
C GLY A 107 7.96 -2.96 7.43
N ARG A 108 8.03 -2.25 8.55
CA ARG A 108 7.26 -2.55 9.78
C ARG A 108 5.81 -2.13 9.67
N ARG A 109 5.57 -1.10 8.86
CA ARG A 109 4.24 -0.54 8.59
C ARG A 109 3.86 -0.80 7.15
N PHE A 110 2.61 -1.16 6.98
CA PHE A 110 1.95 -1.31 5.71
C PHE A 110 1.04 -0.10 5.53
N VAL A 111 1.40 0.78 4.62
CA VAL A 111 0.71 2.05 4.41
C VAL A 111 0.00 2.00 3.07
N THR A 112 -1.29 2.36 3.07
CA THR A 112 -2.07 2.53 1.84
C THR A 112 -2.26 4.01 1.56
N ALA A 113 -2.79 4.36 0.39
CA ALA A 113 -3.04 5.75 0.02
C ALA A 113 -4.47 5.96 -0.49
N LEU A 114 -4.93 7.19 -0.38
CA LEU A 114 -6.17 7.69 -0.93
C LEU A 114 -5.91 9.06 -1.56
N ASP A 115 -6.12 9.18 -2.86
CA ASP A 115 -5.94 10.41 -3.62
C ASP A 115 -7.26 11.07 -4.03
N ARG A 116 -8.35 10.29 -4.09
CA ARG A 116 -9.71 10.78 -4.39
C ARG A 116 -10.74 10.10 -3.49
N PRO A 117 -11.89 10.75 -3.23
CA PRO A 117 -12.95 10.12 -2.43
C PRO A 117 -13.37 8.76 -3.01
N GLY A 118 -13.34 7.71 -2.18
CA GLY A 118 -13.66 6.37 -2.65
C GLY A 118 -13.25 5.26 -1.69
N ALA A 119 -13.30 4.03 -2.20
CA ALA A 119 -12.81 2.87 -1.48
C ALA A 119 -11.28 2.95 -1.37
N VAL A 120 -10.75 2.71 -0.18
CA VAL A 120 -9.31 2.66 0.08
C VAL A 120 -8.85 1.21 -0.05
N PRO A 121 -8.03 0.86 -1.07
CA PRO A 121 -7.50 -0.50 -1.19
C PRO A 121 -6.69 -0.87 0.06
N HIS A 122 -6.80 -2.13 0.47
CA HIS A 122 -6.07 -2.68 1.63
C HIS A 122 -6.34 -2.02 2.99
N LEU A 123 -7.33 -1.13 3.12
CA LEU A 123 -7.62 -0.37 4.35
C LEU A 123 -7.75 -1.26 5.60
N ALA A 124 -8.42 -2.41 5.48
CA ALA A 124 -8.65 -3.33 6.59
C ALA A 124 -7.36 -3.85 7.26
N ARG A 125 -6.20 -3.70 6.62
CA ARG A 125 -4.90 -4.15 7.12
C ARG A 125 -3.84 -3.04 7.16
N ALA A 126 -4.19 -1.84 6.73
CA ALA A 126 -3.25 -0.73 6.71
C ALA A 126 -2.99 -0.25 8.14
N ASP A 127 -1.72 -0.02 8.45
CA ASP A 127 -1.30 0.58 9.71
C ASP A 127 -1.49 2.12 9.66
N ALA A 128 -1.42 2.69 8.45
CA ALA A 128 -1.68 4.10 8.17
C ALA A 128 -2.26 4.29 6.75
N VAL A 129 -2.90 5.43 6.51
CA VAL A 129 -3.36 5.88 5.19
C VAL A 129 -2.69 7.21 4.87
N LEU A 130 -2.03 7.30 3.72
CA LEU A 130 -1.62 8.58 3.14
C LEU A 130 -2.81 9.18 2.38
N LEU A 131 -3.35 10.27 2.90
CA LEU A 131 -4.27 11.11 2.14
C LEU A 131 -3.44 12.05 1.27
N LEU A 132 -3.55 11.91 -0.04
CA LEU A 132 -2.90 12.75 -1.03
C LEU A 132 -3.93 13.72 -1.59
N ASP A 133 -3.68 15.02 -1.45
CA ASP A 133 -4.56 16.08 -1.95
C ASP A 133 -3.76 17.00 -2.87
N GLY A 134 -3.40 16.47 -4.05
CA GLY A 134 -2.66 17.13 -5.12
C GLY A 134 -1.23 17.55 -4.76
N THR A 135 -1.09 18.45 -3.79
CA THR A 135 0.16 19.07 -3.32
C THR A 135 0.50 18.73 -1.88
N THR A 136 -0.44 18.15 -1.11
CA THR A 136 -0.21 17.80 0.30
C THR A 136 -0.37 16.32 0.56
N ALA A 137 0.40 15.81 1.53
CA ALA A 137 0.27 14.47 2.06
C ALA A 137 -0.04 14.54 3.56
N ARG A 138 -1.09 13.86 3.99
CA ARG A 138 -1.47 13.74 5.41
C ARG A 138 -1.49 12.28 5.82
N VAL A 139 -0.92 11.98 6.98
CA VAL A 139 -0.98 10.64 7.56
C VAL A 139 -2.26 10.54 8.40
N LEU A 140 -3.12 9.58 8.06
CA LEU A 140 -4.27 9.21 8.85
C LEU A 140 -4.02 7.85 9.49
N THR A 141 -4.33 7.72 10.78
CA THR A 141 -4.35 6.41 11.45
C THR A 141 -5.76 5.84 11.34
N PRO A 142 -5.96 4.64 10.76
CA PRO A 142 -7.27 4.02 10.69
C PRO A 142 -7.87 3.86 12.09
N GLY A 143 -9.03 4.48 12.33
CA GLY A 143 -9.78 4.28 13.56
C GLY A 143 -10.33 2.85 13.63
N ARG A 144 -10.44 2.28 14.83
CA ARG A 144 -11.14 1.01 15.07
C ARG A 144 -12.65 1.25 15.03
N GLY A 145 -13.20 1.46 13.83
CA GLY A 145 -14.63 1.60 13.59
C GLY A 145 -15.05 0.74 12.42
N THR A 146 -16.23 0.13 12.49
CA THR A 146 -16.82 -0.56 11.33
C THR A 146 -17.26 0.48 10.30
N ALA A 147 -16.44 0.70 9.27
CA ALA A 147 -16.88 1.46 8.11
C ALA A 147 -18.05 0.71 7.45
N ARG A 148 -19.25 1.30 7.48
CA ARG A 148 -20.37 0.84 6.66
C ARG A 148 -19.99 1.10 5.21
N THR A 149 -19.56 0.07 4.48
CA THR A 149 -19.32 0.19 3.04
C THR A 149 -20.63 0.57 2.34
N PRO A 150 -20.74 1.75 1.68
CA PRO A 150 -21.98 2.20 1.04
C PRO A 150 -22.34 1.42 -0.24
N TRP A 151 -21.48 0.50 -0.68
CA TRP A 151 -21.55 -0.17 -1.99
C TRP A 151 -22.83 -0.99 -2.26
N ALA A 152 -23.75 -1.10 -1.30
CA ALA A 152 -25.09 -1.65 -1.51
C ALA A 152 -26.00 -0.76 -2.39
N ARG A 153 -25.51 0.37 -2.93
CA ARG A 153 -26.28 1.26 -3.82
C ARG A 153 -25.56 1.51 -5.15
N SER A 154 -25.39 0.47 -5.96
CA SER A 154 -25.28 0.65 -7.42
C SER A 154 -26.53 0.06 -8.07
N PRO A 155 -27.31 0.82 -8.89
CA PRO A 155 -28.51 0.29 -9.55
C PRO A 155 -28.25 -0.62 -10.75
N SER A 156 -27.01 -0.82 -11.21
CA SER A 156 -26.75 -1.45 -12.50
C SER A 156 -26.11 -2.84 -12.36
N GLY A 157 -26.93 -3.86 -12.13
CA GLY A 157 -26.52 -5.26 -12.28
C GLY A 157 -27.67 -6.23 -12.00
N PRO A 158 -28.03 -7.14 -12.93
CA PRO A 158 -29.18 -8.05 -12.78
C PRO A 158 -29.02 -9.13 -11.70
N TRP A 159 -27.90 -9.16 -10.98
CA TRP A 159 -27.55 -10.21 -10.03
C TRP A 159 -27.28 -9.66 -8.62
N THR A 160 -28.27 -9.04 -7.98
CA THR A 160 -28.22 -8.83 -6.52
C THR A 160 -29.54 -9.19 -5.87
N ARG A 161 -29.56 -10.33 -5.17
CA ARG A 161 -30.67 -10.76 -4.33
C ARG A 161 -30.76 -9.80 -3.14
N ARG A 162 -31.74 -8.89 -3.17
CA ARG A 162 -32.01 -7.93 -2.08
C ARG A 162 -32.34 -8.69 -0.80
N ARG A 163 -31.47 -8.64 0.21
CA ARG A 163 -31.90 -8.89 1.60
C ARG A 163 -32.38 -7.56 2.18
N ARG A 164 -33.67 -7.49 2.45
CA ARG A 164 -34.32 -6.38 3.16
C ARG A 164 -33.89 -6.49 4.63
N CYS A 165 -33.17 -5.52 5.16
CA CYS A 165 -33.01 -5.37 6.61
C CYS A 165 -34.25 -4.66 7.16
N THR A 166 -35.07 -5.39 7.91
CA THR A 166 -36.10 -4.87 8.80
C THR A 166 -35.43 -4.36 10.07
N GLY A 167 -35.23 -3.05 10.18
CA GLY A 167 -34.58 -2.45 11.34
C GLY A 167 -33.96 -1.09 11.05
N CYS A 168 -34.75 -0.17 10.49
CA CYS A 168 -34.31 1.20 10.23
C CYS A 168 -34.65 2.08 11.45
N GLY A 169 -33.69 2.24 12.36
CA GLY A 169 -33.71 3.27 13.39
C GLY A 169 -32.67 4.33 13.06
N THR A 170 -33.09 5.38 12.35
CA THR A 170 -32.22 6.47 11.88
C THR A 170 -32.02 7.48 13.02
N SER A 171 -30.80 7.62 13.55
CA SER A 171 -30.37 8.90 14.11
C SER A 171 -29.01 9.26 13.51
N LEU A 172 -29.05 10.21 12.58
CA LEU A 172 -27.88 10.88 12.03
C LEU A 172 -27.66 12.11 12.91
N ARG A 173 -26.67 12.09 13.81
CA ARG A 173 -26.16 13.35 14.36
C ARG A 173 -25.07 13.88 13.43
N PRO A 174 -25.13 15.14 13.00
CA PRO A 174 -24.09 15.75 12.18
C PRO A 174 -22.79 15.85 12.99
N TRP A 175 -21.68 15.59 12.31
CA TRP A 175 -20.33 15.77 12.81
C TRP A 175 -19.99 17.26 12.78
N GLY A 176 -19.75 17.87 13.94
CA GLY A 176 -19.16 19.20 14.03
C GLY A 176 -19.71 20.01 15.20
N GLU A 177 -18.94 20.05 16.30
CA GLU A 177 -18.52 21.25 17.04
C GLU A 177 -17.97 20.82 18.41
N ALA A 178 -16.66 20.60 18.45
CA ALA A 178 -15.90 20.56 19.69
C ALA A 178 -15.21 21.93 19.84
N HIS A 179 -15.79 22.73 20.74
CA HIS A 179 -15.22 23.81 21.54
C HIS A 179 -14.83 25.15 20.89
N LEU A 180 -15.54 26.20 21.31
CA LEU A 180 -14.95 27.49 21.74
C LEU A 180 -15.93 28.27 22.64
N LYS A 181 -15.44 28.57 23.86
CA LYS A 181 -16.04 29.23 25.04
C LYS A 181 -16.83 28.35 26.00
#